data_AF-A0AAP4BSZ9-F1
#
_entry.id   AF-A0AAP4BSZ9-F1
#
_cell.length_a   1.000
_cell.length_b   1.000
_cell.length_c   1.000
_cell.angle_alpha   90.00
_cell.angle_beta   90.00
_cell.angle_gamma   90.00
#
_symmetry.space_group_name_H-M   'P 1'
#
loop_
_entity.id
_entity.type
_entity.pdbx_description
1 polymer ?
#
loop_
_entity_poly.entity_id
_entity_poly.type
_entity_poly.pdbx_seq_one_letter_code
_entity_poly.pdbx_strand_id
1 'polypeptide(L)'
;MTPHKDGHAANGTPIHNAQAEFAALSDLTAAFAIRTAVTVGLGTTLATAPRDVHELAAATNTQTAGMEKLSVYLETLGLVSRAASAQWQLTASGRILAEDATVEQLSDNNQRNQAALAGLVHLRTALVDGYHPGVAAAAGTSTGLGTATAPTDAIEATEATNTTNSVIPVTADLAQRDDAAATEYLQDLYRKQQQAGADSLRLACQCRLPDSTGETGFSAPSAASRSASGSDTAQSSVAQPSAERSRAESALVTFALYGEKLRSREELYYLFGRAGLPAPTVDKHGSDQPDAGSFVFEFRT
;
A
#
# COMPACT_ATOMS: atom_id res chain seq x y z
N MET A 1 43.20 10.48 -53.60
CA MET A 1 43.12 9.27 -52.76
C MET A 1 43.13 9.71 -51.31
N THR A 2 41.95 9.84 -50.72
CA THR A 2 41.72 10.10 -49.29
C THR A 2 41.27 8.77 -48.66
N PRO A 3 41.85 8.35 -47.52
CA PRO A 3 41.23 7.28 -46.74
C PRO A 3 40.26 7.88 -45.73
N HIS A 4 39.02 7.38 -45.77
CA HIS A 4 38.07 7.41 -44.67
C HIS A 4 38.66 6.67 -43.46
N LYS A 5 38.43 7.20 -42.26
CA LYS A 5 38.49 6.38 -41.05
C LYS A 5 37.33 6.76 -40.14
N ASP A 6 36.33 5.90 -40.18
CA ASP A 6 35.19 5.86 -39.28
C ASP A 6 35.69 5.71 -37.83
N GLY A 7 35.41 6.72 -37.02
CA GLY A 7 35.51 6.64 -35.56
C GLY A 7 34.23 6.04 -35.02
N HIS A 8 34.24 4.72 -34.80
CA HIS A 8 33.20 3.95 -34.13
C HIS A 8 32.70 4.65 -32.86
N ALA A 9 31.38 4.85 -32.80
CA ALA A 9 30.66 5.18 -31.58
C ALA A 9 30.99 4.15 -30.49
N ALA A 10 31.47 4.64 -29.37
CA ALA A 10 31.67 3.84 -28.17
C ALA A 10 30.30 3.34 -27.69
N ASN A 11 30.04 2.05 -27.91
CA ASN A 11 29.01 1.29 -27.20
C ASN A 11 29.36 1.28 -25.71
N GLY A 12 28.78 2.21 -24.94
CA GLY A 12 28.74 2.13 -23.48
C GLY A 12 28.08 0.83 -23.05
N THR A 13 28.83 0.02 -22.31
CA THR A 13 28.65 -1.41 -22.06
C THR A 13 27.37 -1.76 -21.26
N PRO A 14 26.69 -2.89 -21.56
CA PRO A 14 25.47 -3.34 -20.87
C PRO A 14 25.62 -3.55 -19.35
N ILE A 15 26.85 -3.71 -18.86
CA ILE A 15 27.17 -3.88 -17.42
C ILE A 15 26.93 -2.57 -16.63
N HIS A 16 27.24 -1.41 -17.22
CA HIS A 16 26.99 -0.11 -16.55
C HIS A 16 25.49 0.17 -16.40
N ASN A 17 24.68 -0.30 -17.35
CA ASN A 17 23.23 -0.18 -17.28
C ASN A 17 22.64 -1.08 -16.18
N ALA A 18 23.14 -2.31 -16.04
CA ALA A 18 22.68 -3.23 -14.98
C ALA A 18 23.01 -2.73 -13.56
N GLN A 19 24.20 -2.14 -13.37
CA GLN A 19 24.58 -1.58 -12.07
C GLN A 19 23.71 -0.37 -11.69
N ALA A 20 23.43 0.51 -12.66
CA ALA A 20 22.58 1.67 -12.45
C ALA A 20 21.12 1.27 -12.18
N GLU A 21 20.61 0.27 -12.91
CA GLU A 21 19.28 -0.29 -12.68
C GLU A 21 19.17 -0.93 -11.29
N PHE A 22 20.16 -1.72 -10.87
CA PHE A 22 20.18 -2.31 -9.53
C PHE A 22 20.27 -1.25 -8.43
N ALA A 23 21.09 -0.21 -8.62
CA ALA A 23 21.17 0.92 -7.69
C ALA A 23 19.81 1.63 -7.57
N ALA A 24 19.12 1.86 -8.69
CA ALA A 24 17.78 2.46 -8.68
C ALA A 24 16.74 1.57 -7.98
N LEU A 25 16.81 0.25 -8.16
CA LEU A 25 15.91 -0.71 -7.49
C LEU A 25 16.15 -0.83 -5.99
N SER A 26 17.37 -0.53 -5.52
CA SER A 26 17.76 -0.62 -4.11
C SER A 26 17.71 0.71 -3.36
N ASP A 27 17.47 1.83 -4.07
CA ASP A 27 17.33 3.13 -3.42
C ASP A 27 15.95 3.30 -2.78
N LEU A 28 15.90 3.11 -1.46
CA LEU A 28 14.72 3.36 -0.66
C LEU A 28 14.48 4.86 -0.41
N THR A 29 15.50 5.70 -0.55
CA THR A 29 15.47 7.12 -0.18
C THR A 29 14.42 7.86 -0.99
N ALA A 30 14.37 7.64 -2.31
CA ALA A 30 13.38 8.24 -3.18
C ALA A 30 11.95 7.83 -2.76
N ALA A 31 11.74 6.55 -2.49
CA ALA A 31 10.45 6.00 -2.10
C ALA A 31 9.92 6.59 -0.77
N PHE A 32 10.80 6.80 0.21
CA PHE A 32 10.44 7.43 1.49
C PHE A 32 10.29 8.94 1.39
N ALA A 33 11.13 9.63 0.63
CA ALA A 33 11.02 11.07 0.43
C ALA A 33 9.70 11.46 -0.25
N ILE A 34 9.27 10.70 -1.26
CA ILE A 34 8.00 10.92 -1.95
C ILE A 34 6.82 10.71 -0.99
N ARG A 35 6.79 9.59 -0.24
CA ARG A 35 5.73 9.34 0.77
C ARG A 35 5.70 10.42 1.84
N THR A 36 6.87 10.85 2.32
CA THR A 36 6.96 11.95 3.30
C THR A 36 6.37 13.23 2.73
N ALA A 37 6.74 13.60 1.50
CA ALA A 37 6.23 14.80 0.82
C ALA A 37 4.70 14.77 0.65
N VAL A 38 4.14 13.61 0.29
CA VAL A 38 2.69 13.40 0.22
C VAL A 38 2.05 13.52 1.61
N THR A 39 2.61 12.84 2.61
CA THR A 39 2.07 12.78 3.98
C THR A 39 2.01 14.15 4.64
N VAL A 40 3.06 14.97 4.48
CA VAL A 40 3.09 16.33 5.04
C VAL A 40 2.28 17.35 4.23
N GLY A 41 1.70 16.93 3.09
CA GLY A 41 0.92 17.83 2.23
C GLY A 41 1.76 18.83 1.44
N LEU A 42 3.01 18.50 1.10
CA LEU A 42 3.88 19.39 0.32
C LEU A 42 3.33 19.59 -1.10
N GLY A 43 2.88 18.52 -1.75
CA GLY A 43 2.32 18.55 -3.10
C GLY A 43 1.09 19.46 -3.18
N THR A 44 0.11 19.22 -2.31
CA THR A 44 -1.13 20.03 -2.24
C THR A 44 -0.83 21.50 -1.92
N THR A 45 0.12 21.77 -1.03
CA THR A 45 0.53 23.14 -0.68
C THR A 45 1.13 23.88 -1.89
N LEU A 46 2.07 23.25 -2.62
CA LEU A 46 2.74 23.85 -3.77
C LEU A 46 1.87 23.90 -5.05
N ALA A 47 0.80 23.10 -5.13
CA ALA A 47 -0.15 23.15 -6.24
C ALA A 47 -0.90 24.50 -6.33
N THR A 48 -1.00 25.22 -5.22
CA THR A 48 -1.69 26.52 -5.16
C THR A 48 -0.85 27.68 -5.68
N ALA A 49 0.43 27.75 -5.27
CA ALA A 49 1.36 28.80 -5.66
C ALA A 49 2.80 28.41 -5.27
N PRO A 50 3.82 28.99 -5.95
CA PRO A 50 5.21 28.90 -5.49
C PRO A 50 5.38 29.51 -4.09
N ARG A 51 6.20 28.88 -3.24
CA ARG A 51 6.40 29.27 -1.83
C ARG A 51 7.85 29.14 -1.41
N ASP A 52 8.28 29.96 -0.47
CA ASP A 52 9.59 29.77 0.16
C ASP A 52 9.57 28.65 1.21
N VAL A 53 10.75 28.25 1.68
CA VAL A 53 10.90 27.12 2.61
C VAL A 53 10.27 27.38 3.99
N HIS A 54 10.22 28.63 4.46
CA HIS A 54 9.59 28.97 5.73
C HIS A 54 8.06 28.93 5.62
N GLU A 55 7.51 29.43 4.53
CA GLU A 55 6.09 29.33 4.21
C GLU A 55 5.64 27.88 4.09
N LEU A 56 6.44 27.03 3.44
CA LEU A 56 6.17 25.59 3.33
C LEU A 56 6.21 24.90 4.68
N ALA A 57 7.24 25.17 5.49
CA ALA A 57 7.38 24.59 6.81
C ALA A 57 6.18 24.97 7.71
N ALA A 58 5.77 26.24 7.67
CA ALA A 58 4.59 26.71 8.41
C ALA A 58 3.29 26.07 7.92
N ALA A 59 3.06 26.01 6.60
CA ALA A 59 1.83 25.46 6.03
C ALA A 59 1.67 23.95 6.27
N THR A 60 2.78 23.22 6.34
CA THR A 60 2.80 21.77 6.54
C THR A 60 3.04 21.34 7.99
N ASN A 61 3.19 22.30 8.91
CA ASN A 61 3.58 22.06 10.31
C ASN A 61 4.85 21.20 10.45
N THR A 62 5.89 21.55 9.69
CA THR A 62 7.17 20.83 9.66
C THR A 62 8.35 21.73 10.07
N GLN A 63 9.51 21.11 10.31
CA GLN A 63 10.73 21.84 10.62
C GLN A 63 11.36 22.40 9.34
N THR A 64 11.71 23.69 9.33
CA THR A 64 12.29 24.38 8.16
C THR A 64 13.55 23.68 7.64
N ALA A 65 14.47 23.26 8.51
CA ALA A 65 15.69 22.57 8.10
C ALA A 65 15.43 21.19 7.46
N GLY A 66 14.37 20.51 7.88
CA GLY A 66 13.92 19.26 7.26
C GLY A 66 13.28 19.51 5.90
N MET A 67 12.40 20.52 5.82
CA MET A 67 11.75 20.94 4.58
C MET A 67 12.77 21.34 3.51
N GLU A 68 13.81 22.11 3.87
CA GLU A 68 14.86 22.50 2.93
C GLU A 68 15.57 21.28 2.31
N LYS A 69 15.99 20.33 3.15
CA LYS A 69 16.66 19.10 2.69
C LYS A 69 15.74 18.26 1.81
N LEU A 70 14.46 18.15 2.19
CA LEU A 70 13.46 17.42 1.40
C LEU A 70 13.25 18.09 0.04
N SER A 71 13.07 19.41 -0.02
CA SER A 71 12.89 20.15 -1.29
C SER A 71 14.10 20.01 -2.20
N VAL A 72 15.33 20.13 -1.66
CA VAL A 72 16.56 19.92 -2.44
C VAL A 72 16.61 18.49 -3.01
N TYR A 73 16.26 17.49 -2.20
CA TYR A 73 16.26 16.11 -2.70
C TYR A 73 15.17 15.88 -3.76
N LEU A 74 13.95 16.38 -3.56
CA LEU A 74 12.87 16.32 -4.55
C LEU A 74 13.21 17.06 -5.86
N GLU A 75 14.04 18.11 -5.79
CA GLU A 75 14.59 18.79 -6.97
C GLU A 75 15.52 17.87 -7.76
N THR A 76 16.37 17.08 -7.08
CA THR A 76 17.20 16.06 -7.76
C THR A 76 16.38 14.95 -8.42
N LEU A 77 15.18 14.68 -7.91
CA LEU A 77 14.21 13.75 -8.50
C LEU A 77 13.36 14.41 -9.61
N GLY A 78 13.51 15.72 -9.85
CA GLY A 78 12.75 16.46 -10.85
C GLY A 78 11.28 16.67 -10.48
N LEU A 79 10.91 16.55 -9.20
CA LEU A 79 9.54 16.73 -8.71
C LEU A 79 9.24 18.19 -8.32
N VAL A 80 10.25 18.92 -7.87
CA VAL A 80 10.15 20.36 -7.60
C VAL A 80 11.25 21.11 -8.34
N SER A 81 11.07 22.42 -8.52
CA SER A 81 12.09 23.31 -9.07
C SER A 81 12.03 24.67 -8.39
N ARG A 82 13.08 25.47 -8.53
CA ARG A 82 13.05 26.88 -8.12
C ARG A 82 12.32 27.75 -9.15
N ALA A 83 11.31 28.51 -8.70
CA ALA A 83 10.57 29.48 -9.50
C ALA A 83 11.28 30.84 -9.55
N ALA A 84 11.83 31.25 -8.41
CA ALA A 84 12.70 32.40 -8.17
C ALA A 84 13.82 31.96 -7.20
N SER A 85 14.77 32.83 -6.86
CA SER A 85 15.98 32.46 -6.10
C SER A 85 15.73 31.65 -4.81
N ALA A 86 14.59 31.84 -4.15
CA ALA A 86 14.23 31.17 -2.89
C ALA A 86 12.85 30.49 -2.89
N GLN A 87 12.11 30.49 -4.00
CA GLN A 87 10.75 29.92 -4.04
C GLN A 87 10.74 28.59 -4.78
N TRP A 88 10.07 27.61 -4.18
CA TRP A 88 9.84 26.28 -4.73
C TRP A 88 8.50 26.20 -5.45
N GLN A 89 8.44 25.42 -6.52
CA GLN A 89 7.21 25.10 -7.26
C GLN A 89 7.23 23.63 -7.72
N LEU A 90 6.06 23.07 -8.00
CA LEU A 90 5.97 21.74 -8.61
C LEU A 90 6.40 21.78 -10.09
N THR A 91 7.09 20.74 -10.54
CA THR A 91 7.27 20.48 -11.96
C THR A 91 6.02 19.83 -12.55
N ALA A 92 6.04 19.54 -13.86
CA ALA A 92 4.97 18.77 -14.49
C ALA A 92 4.78 17.39 -13.84
N SER A 93 5.88 16.68 -13.53
CA SER A 93 5.87 15.40 -12.83
C SER A 93 5.49 15.55 -11.35
N GLY A 94 5.92 16.66 -10.72
CA GLY A 94 5.61 16.96 -9.32
C GLY A 94 4.13 17.13 -9.01
N ARG A 95 3.30 17.51 -10.00
CA ARG A 95 1.85 17.66 -9.83
C ARG A 95 1.16 16.38 -9.37
N ILE A 96 1.73 15.22 -9.67
CA ILE A 96 1.22 13.92 -9.23
C ILE A 96 1.15 13.85 -7.69
N LEU A 97 2.06 14.53 -6.98
CA LEU A 97 2.07 14.58 -5.51
C LEU A 97 0.83 15.25 -4.91
N ALA A 98 0.09 16.04 -5.68
CA ALA A 98 -1.11 16.75 -5.25
C ALA A 98 -2.41 16.04 -5.68
N GLU A 99 -2.32 14.95 -6.45
CA GLU A 99 -3.49 14.20 -6.90
C GLU A 99 -4.08 13.38 -5.76
N ASP A 100 -5.41 13.40 -5.60
CA ASP A 100 -6.12 12.71 -4.51
C ASP A 100 -5.78 11.21 -4.46
N ALA A 101 -5.69 10.56 -5.62
CA ALA A 101 -5.32 9.14 -5.73
C ALA A 101 -3.90 8.87 -5.20
N THR A 102 -2.94 9.75 -5.49
CA THR A 102 -1.57 9.65 -4.97
C THR A 102 -1.55 9.86 -3.46
N VAL A 103 -2.32 10.82 -2.96
CA VAL A 103 -2.45 11.08 -1.52
C VAL A 103 -3.02 9.86 -0.81
N GLU A 104 -4.09 9.27 -1.33
CA GLU A 104 -4.70 8.06 -0.78
C GLU A 104 -3.73 6.88 -0.77
N GLN A 105 -2.97 6.69 -1.85
CA GLN A 105 -2.06 5.56 -2.02
C GLN A 105 -0.76 5.67 -1.22
N LEU A 106 -0.22 6.89 -1.03
CA LEU A 106 1.13 7.08 -0.50
C LEU A 106 1.19 7.76 0.86
N SER A 107 0.10 8.39 1.33
CA SER A 107 0.11 9.05 2.63
C SER A 107 0.22 8.03 3.76
N ASP A 108 1.14 8.28 4.69
CA ASP A 108 1.30 7.49 5.90
C ASP A 108 0.25 7.83 6.96
N ASN A 109 -0.70 8.73 6.68
CA ASN A 109 -1.86 8.95 7.55
C ASN A 109 -2.92 7.84 7.40
N ASN A 110 -2.77 6.97 6.41
CA ASN A 110 -3.64 5.82 6.19
C ASN A 110 -3.08 4.58 6.91
N GLN A 111 -3.88 3.97 7.80
CA GLN A 111 -3.52 2.76 8.53
C GLN A 111 -3.09 1.61 7.60
N ARG A 112 -3.69 1.49 6.41
CA ARG A 112 -3.30 0.50 5.39
C ARG A 112 -1.86 0.70 4.94
N ASN A 113 -1.47 1.95 4.66
CA ASN A 113 -0.14 2.29 4.16
C ASN A 113 0.92 2.12 5.27
N GLN A 114 0.58 2.50 6.50
CA GLN A 114 1.43 2.23 7.68
C GLN A 114 1.67 0.73 7.87
N ALA A 115 0.61 -0.09 7.79
CA ALA A 115 0.73 -1.54 7.88
C ALA A 115 1.60 -2.09 6.75
N ALA A 116 1.42 -1.63 5.51
CA ALA A 116 2.26 -2.06 4.38
C ALA A 116 3.75 -1.75 4.62
N LEU A 117 4.08 -0.55 5.09
CA LEU A 117 5.46 -0.19 5.44
C LEU A 117 6.01 -1.05 6.59
N ALA A 118 5.20 -1.28 7.63
CA ALA A 118 5.59 -2.17 8.73
C ALA A 118 5.86 -3.60 8.25
N GLY A 119 5.04 -4.11 7.33
CA GLY A 119 5.26 -5.39 6.65
C GLY A 119 6.60 -5.42 5.91
N LEU A 120 6.90 -4.41 5.09
CA LEU A 120 8.17 -4.33 4.36
C LEU A 120 9.39 -4.31 5.30
N VAL A 121 9.33 -3.55 6.39
CA VAL A 121 10.41 -3.50 7.39
C VAL A 121 10.62 -4.86 8.07
N HIS A 122 9.54 -5.62 8.31
CA HIS A 122 9.58 -6.93 8.95
C HIS A 122 9.72 -8.11 7.98
N LEU A 123 9.81 -7.87 6.66
CA LEU A 123 9.81 -8.94 5.66
C LEU A 123 10.88 -10.01 5.94
N ARG A 124 12.08 -9.60 6.35
CA ARG A 124 13.14 -10.55 6.73
C ARG A 124 12.74 -11.40 7.94
N THR A 125 12.23 -10.78 9.00
CA THR A 125 11.81 -11.48 10.22
C THR A 125 10.60 -12.39 9.96
N ALA A 126 9.69 -11.98 9.08
CA ALA A 126 8.60 -12.83 8.60
C ALA A 126 9.11 -14.07 7.86
N LEU A 127 10.12 -13.90 6.99
CA LEU A 127 10.73 -15.01 6.24
C LEU A 127 11.54 -15.97 7.12
N VAL A 128 12.29 -15.45 8.09
CA VAL A 128 13.25 -16.23 8.89
C VAL A 128 12.61 -16.82 10.14
N ASP A 129 11.82 -16.01 10.85
CA ASP A 129 11.33 -16.34 12.19
C ASP A 129 9.80 -16.59 12.20
N GLY A 130 9.10 -16.33 11.09
CA GLY A 130 7.63 -16.42 11.02
C GLY A 130 6.91 -15.36 11.85
N TYR A 131 7.59 -14.25 12.18
CA TYR A 131 6.98 -13.13 12.90
C TYR A 131 6.21 -12.22 11.93
N HIS A 132 4.94 -11.98 12.25
CA HIS A 132 4.00 -11.25 11.41
C HIS A 132 3.37 -10.09 12.21
N PRO A 133 3.78 -8.83 11.99
CA PRO A 133 3.34 -7.70 12.82
C PRO A 133 1.83 -7.45 12.74
N GLY A 134 1.18 -7.79 11.63
CA GLY A 134 -0.28 -7.71 11.51
C GLY A 134 -1.00 -8.62 12.50
N VAL A 135 -0.45 -9.81 12.76
CA VAL A 135 -1.00 -10.78 13.73
C VAL A 135 -0.68 -10.38 15.17
N ALA A 136 0.52 -9.86 15.42
CA ALA A 136 0.93 -9.44 16.77
C ALA A 136 0.19 -8.17 17.25
N ALA A 137 -0.11 -7.23 16.35
CA ALA A 137 -0.88 -6.03 16.68
C ALA A 137 -2.31 -6.37 17.17
N ALA A 138 -2.97 -7.37 16.56
CA ALA A 138 -4.26 -7.87 17.02
C ALA A 138 -4.18 -8.56 18.40
N ALA A 139 -3.06 -9.23 18.70
CA ALA A 139 -2.85 -9.81 20.02
C ALA A 139 -2.73 -8.74 21.12
N GLY A 140 -2.15 -7.57 20.81
CA GLY A 140 -2.03 -6.44 21.72
C GLY A 140 -3.34 -5.65 21.93
N THR A 141 -4.18 -5.54 20.89
CA THR A 141 -5.50 -4.88 20.99
C THR A 141 -6.57 -5.79 21.61
N SER A 142 -6.36 -7.10 21.62
CA SER A 142 -7.22 -8.09 22.31
C SER A 142 -7.29 -7.89 23.84
N THR A 143 -6.39 -7.09 24.44
CA THR A 143 -6.46 -6.75 25.88
C THR A 143 -7.40 -5.58 26.20
N GLY A 144 -8.24 -5.15 25.25
CA GLY A 144 -9.35 -4.24 25.54
C GLY A 144 -9.91 -3.57 24.30
N LEU A 145 -11.15 -3.93 23.90
CA LEU A 145 -12.05 -2.94 23.30
C LEU A 145 -12.33 -1.88 24.37
N GLY A 146 -11.46 -0.87 24.43
CA GLY A 146 -11.53 0.23 25.37
C GLY A 146 -10.14 0.62 25.88
N THR A 147 -9.46 1.50 25.14
CA THR A 147 -8.94 2.80 25.62
C THR A 147 -8.01 3.35 24.53
N ALA A 148 -8.55 4.22 23.69
CA ALA A 148 -7.73 5.31 23.16
C ALA A 148 -7.40 6.22 24.35
N THR A 149 -6.22 6.02 24.93
CA THR A 149 -5.56 7.04 25.74
C THR A 149 -4.31 7.48 24.98
N ALA A 150 -4.46 8.54 24.19
CA ALA A 150 -3.36 9.47 24.01
C ALA A 150 -3.31 10.38 25.26
N PRO A 151 -2.12 10.81 25.72
CA PRO A 151 -2.01 11.67 26.89
C PRO A 151 -2.43 13.10 26.57
N THR A 152 -3.16 13.73 27.50
CA THR A 152 -3.42 15.20 27.67
C THR A 152 -4.16 15.88 26.50
N ASP A 153 -5.31 16.54 26.63
CA ASP A 153 -5.97 17.25 27.72
C ASP A 153 -7.50 17.18 27.57
N ALA A 154 -8.20 17.33 28.70
CA ALA A 154 -9.65 17.28 28.81
C ALA A 154 -10.37 18.41 28.06
N ILE A 155 -11.28 18.07 27.15
CA ILE A 155 -12.53 18.83 26.89
C ILE A 155 -13.68 17.83 26.64
N GLU A 156 -14.77 18.13 27.33
CA GLU A 156 -16.10 17.53 27.42
C GLU A 156 -16.61 16.56 26.35
N ALA A 157 -17.28 15.52 26.87
CA ALA A 157 -18.00 14.48 26.18
C ALA A 157 -19.13 15.01 25.28
N THR A 158 -19.08 14.67 24.00
CA THR A 158 -20.27 14.29 23.20
C THR A 158 -19.84 13.53 21.96
N GLU A 159 -19.70 12.20 22.04
CA GLU A 159 -19.51 11.35 20.84
C GLU A 159 -20.52 10.21 20.83
N ALA A 160 -21.74 10.53 20.39
CA ALA A 160 -22.52 9.59 19.60
C ALA A 160 -21.96 9.64 18.17
N THR A 161 -20.81 9.00 17.94
CA THR A 161 -20.28 8.84 16.58
C THR A 161 -21.12 7.82 15.85
N ASN A 162 -21.78 8.27 14.77
CA ASN A 162 -22.52 7.46 13.79
C ASN A 162 -21.73 6.18 13.39
N THR A 163 -21.99 5.06 14.06
CA THR A 163 -21.39 3.74 13.84
C THR A 163 -22.03 2.94 12.71
N THR A 164 -23.03 3.51 12.03
CA THR A 164 -23.94 2.78 11.13
C THR A 164 -23.33 2.38 9.78
N ASN A 165 -22.20 2.95 9.36
CA ASN A 165 -21.57 2.70 8.05
C ASN A 165 -20.07 2.37 8.07
N SER A 166 -19.49 2.13 9.25
CA SER A 166 -18.05 1.87 9.37
C SER A 166 -17.66 0.48 8.85
N VAL A 167 -16.55 0.41 8.10
CA VAL A 167 -15.96 -0.86 7.64
C VAL A 167 -14.96 -1.34 8.69
N ILE A 168 -15.20 -2.52 9.26
CA ILE A 168 -14.39 -3.10 10.35
C ILE A 168 -13.28 -3.98 9.76
N PRO A 169 -11.99 -3.66 9.94
CA PRO A 169 -10.90 -4.55 9.52
C PRO A 169 -10.81 -5.75 10.47
N VAL A 170 -10.97 -6.97 9.95
CA VAL A 170 -10.96 -8.21 10.77
C VAL A 170 -9.86 -9.21 10.39
N THR A 171 -9.08 -8.90 9.35
CA THR A 171 -8.03 -9.79 8.79
C THR A 171 -7.12 -10.38 9.86
N ALA A 172 -6.55 -9.53 10.71
CA ALA A 172 -5.60 -9.96 11.74
C ALA A 172 -6.28 -10.84 12.80
N ASP A 173 -7.47 -10.45 13.24
CA ASP A 173 -8.24 -11.20 14.25
C ASP A 173 -8.62 -12.59 13.77
N LEU A 174 -9.04 -12.71 12.51
CA LEU A 174 -9.40 -13.98 11.89
C LEU A 174 -8.18 -14.86 11.59
N ALA A 175 -7.02 -14.27 11.29
CA ALA A 175 -5.76 -14.98 11.09
C ALA A 175 -5.16 -15.52 12.39
N GLN A 176 -5.43 -14.87 13.53
CA GLN A 176 -4.91 -15.30 14.84
C GLN A 176 -5.75 -16.41 15.48
N ARG A 177 -7.07 -16.42 15.22
CA ARG A 177 -8.02 -17.27 15.91
C ARG A 177 -8.20 -18.60 15.19
N ASP A 178 -8.35 -19.67 15.96
CA ASP A 178 -8.91 -20.92 15.44
C ASP A 178 -10.38 -20.71 15.00
N ASP A 179 -10.96 -21.72 14.35
CA ASP A 179 -12.31 -21.61 13.79
C ASP A 179 -13.38 -21.35 14.85
N ALA A 180 -13.23 -21.91 16.06
CA ALA A 180 -14.22 -21.74 17.12
C ALA A 180 -14.18 -20.31 17.66
N ALA A 181 -12.99 -19.81 17.99
CA ALA A 181 -12.79 -18.45 18.47
C ALA A 181 -13.13 -17.40 17.39
N ALA A 182 -12.84 -17.67 16.12
CA ALA A 182 -13.22 -16.80 15.01
C ALA A 182 -14.75 -16.74 14.84
N THR A 183 -15.42 -17.88 14.99
CA THR A 183 -16.89 -17.96 14.92
C THR A 183 -17.54 -17.12 16.04
N GLU A 184 -17.06 -17.27 17.27
CA GLU A 184 -17.58 -16.53 18.42
C GLU A 184 -17.33 -15.02 18.28
N TYR A 185 -16.14 -14.63 17.82
CA TYR A 185 -15.81 -13.23 17.53
C TYR A 185 -16.76 -12.60 16.50
N LEU A 186 -17.04 -13.29 15.39
CA LEU A 186 -17.96 -12.81 14.36
C LEU A 186 -19.39 -12.72 14.86
N GLN A 187 -19.84 -13.68 15.66
CA GLN A 187 -21.16 -13.65 16.30
C GLN A 187 -21.32 -12.45 17.23
N ASP A 188 -20.29 -12.15 18.03
CA ASP A 188 -20.31 -11.02 18.94
C ASP A 188 -20.32 -9.68 18.20
N LEU A 189 -19.49 -9.53 17.15
CA LEU A 189 -19.52 -8.34 16.28
C LEU A 189 -20.90 -8.12 15.67
N TYR A 190 -21.49 -9.16 15.09
CA TYR A 190 -22.81 -9.07 14.45
C TYR A 190 -23.90 -8.70 15.46
N ARG A 191 -23.89 -9.30 16.65
CA ARG A 191 -24.83 -8.99 17.73
C ARG A 191 -24.69 -7.53 18.19
N LYS A 192 -23.47 -7.04 18.37
CA LYS A 192 -23.21 -5.64 18.75
C LYS A 192 -23.73 -4.67 17.69
N GLN A 193 -23.55 -5.00 16.42
CA GLN A 193 -24.03 -4.17 15.31
C GLN A 193 -25.57 -4.12 15.25
N GLN A 194 -26.25 -5.25 15.51
CA GLN A 194 -27.70 -5.29 15.66
C GLN A 194 -28.20 -4.46 16.86
N GLN A 195 -27.53 -4.56 18.00
CA GLN A 195 -27.87 -3.79 19.20
C GLN A 195 -27.65 -2.28 19.02
N ALA A 196 -26.68 -1.89 18.19
CA ALA A 196 -26.45 -0.51 17.80
C ALA A 196 -27.50 0.01 16.79
N GLY A 197 -28.41 -0.84 16.30
CA GLY A 197 -29.45 -0.46 15.35
C GLY A 197 -28.91 -0.14 13.95
N ALA A 198 -27.78 -0.73 13.57
CA ALA A 198 -27.25 -0.55 12.23
C ALA A 198 -27.97 -1.44 11.20
N ASP A 199 -27.99 -0.98 9.95
CA ASP A 199 -28.64 -1.69 8.82
C ASP A 199 -27.73 -2.77 8.21
N SER A 200 -26.41 -2.61 8.36
CA SER A 200 -25.44 -3.63 7.95
C SER A 200 -24.17 -3.66 8.81
N LEU A 201 -23.52 -4.82 8.77
CA LEU A 201 -22.16 -5.08 9.24
C LEU A 201 -21.24 -5.17 8.02
N ARG A 202 -20.22 -4.33 7.93
CA ARG A 202 -19.24 -4.33 6.83
C ARG A 202 -17.87 -4.76 7.34
N LEU A 203 -17.35 -5.87 6.83
CA LEU A 203 -16.08 -6.47 7.26
C LEU A 203 -15.03 -6.39 6.14
N ALA A 204 -13.89 -5.77 6.40
CA ALA A 204 -12.74 -5.80 5.49
C ALA A 204 -11.80 -6.96 5.83
N CYS A 205 -11.60 -7.84 4.86
CA CYS A 205 -10.78 -9.06 4.99
C CYS A 205 -9.75 -9.11 3.86
N GLN A 206 -8.51 -9.47 4.18
CA GLN A 206 -7.56 -9.97 3.19
C GLN A 206 -7.62 -11.50 3.15
N CYS A 207 -7.65 -12.03 1.94
CA CYS A 207 -7.67 -13.45 1.66
C CYS A 207 -6.29 -13.90 1.21
N ARG A 208 -5.94 -15.14 1.54
CA ARG A 208 -4.83 -15.83 0.88
C ARG A 208 -5.11 -15.89 -0.62
N LEU A 209 -4.17 -15.40 -1.42
CA LEU A 209 -4.20 -15.59 -2.87
C LEU A 209 -4.19 -17.09 -3.17
N PRO A 210 -4.95 -17.58 -4.16
CA PRO A 210 -4.85 -18.97 -4.56
C PRO A 210 -3.39 -19.26 -4.94
N ASP A 211 -2.84 -20.34 -4.40
CA ASP A 211 -1.50 -20.78 -4.75
C ASP A 211 -1.46 -20.90 -6.28
N SER A 212 -0.58 -20.16 -6.94
CA SER A 212 -0.41 -20.21 -8.39
C SER A 212 0.11 -21.57 -8.90
N THR A 213 0.19 -22.57 -8.03
CA THR A 213 0.44 -23.97 -8.34
C THR A 213 -0.88 -24.74 -8.45
N GLY A 214 -1.81 -24.22 -9.23
CA GLY A 214 -2.80 -25.05 -9.90
C GLY A 214 -2.18 -25.62 -11.16
N GLU A 215 -2.17 -26.94 -11.29
CA GLU A 215 -1.73 -27.70 -12.47
C GLU A 215 -2.44 -27.23 -13.75
N THR A 216 -1.91 -26.20 -14.41
CA THR A 216 -2.04 -26.03 -15.85
C THR A 216 -0.68 -25.58 -16.35
N GLY A 217 -0.02 -26.43 -17.12
CA GLY A 217 1.33 -26.21 -17.62
C GLY A 217 1.45 -24.86 -18.34
N PHE A 218 2.08 -23.90 -17.67
CA PHE A 218 2.76 -22.80 -18.32
C PHE A 218 4.08 -22.64 -17.59
N SER A 219 5.14 -23.21 -18.18
CA SER A 219 6.51 -22.97 -17.76
C SER A 219 6.72 -21.46 -17.72
N ALA A 220 7.04 -20.94 -16.53
CA ALA A 220 7.59 -19.60 -16.42
C ALA A 220 8.81 -19.51 -17.36
N PRO A 221 8.89 -18.55 -18.29
CA PRO A 221 10.10 -18.37 -19.05
C PRO A 221 11.18 -17.92 -18.07
N SER A 222 12.17 -18.79 -17.86
CA SER A 222 13.42 -18.46 -17.18
C SER A 222 13.92 -17.10 -17.68
N ALA A 223 14.19 -16.19 -16.73
CA ALA A 223 14.68 -14.82 -17.00
C ALA A 223 16.05 -14.75 -17.71
N ALA A 224 16.61 -15.88 -18.12
CA ALA A 224 17.88 -16.01 -18.81
C ALA A 224 17.68 -16.50 -20.25
N SER A 225 16.98 -15.74 -21.09
CA SER A 225 17.06 -15.83 -22.57
C SER A 225 16.28 -14.68 -23.22
N ARG A 226 16.85 -13.46 -23.18
CA ARG A 226 16.48 -12.42 -24.17
C ARG A 226 17.60 -12.34 -25.20
N SER A 227 17.53 -13.21 -26.21
CA SER A 227 18.27 -13.04 -27.46
C SER A 227 17.28 -12.95 -28.60
N ALA A 228 17.49 -11.92 -29.42
CA ALA A 228 16.63 -11.48 -30.50
C ALA A 228 16.45 -12.51 -31.62
N SER A 229 15.20 -12.69 -32.05
CA SER A 229 14.75 -12.82 -33.45
C SER A 229 13.23 -12.78 -33.39
N GLY A 230 12.51 -11.84 -33.98
CA GLY A 230 12.41 -11.66 -35.42
C GLY A 230 10.98 -12.07 -35.84
N SER A 231 10.21 -11.07 -36.27
CA SER A 231 8.96 -11.10 -37.06
C SER A 231 7.68 -11.74 -36.51
N ASP A 232 6.65 -10.88 -36.49
CA ASP A 232 5.23 -11.14 -36.78
C ASP A 232 4.36 -11.88 -35.75
N THR A 233 3.82 -11.10 -34.80
CA THR A 233 2.36 -10.91 -34.65
C THR A 233 2.08 -9.84 -33.60
N ALA A 234 1.55 -8.70 -34.05
CA ALA A 234 1.10 -7.63 -33.18
C ALA A 234 -0.29 -7.98 -32.62
N GLN A 235 -0.39 -8.14 -31.30
CA GLN A 235 -1.38 -7.49 -30.42
C GLN A 235 -1.36 -8.17 -29.03
N SER A 236 -1.29 -7.34 -27.98
CA SER A 236 -1.46 -7.68 -26.56
C SER A 236 -0.25 -8.26 -25.81
N SER A 237 0.73 -7.43 -25.41
CA SER A 237 1.68 -7.84 -24.36
C SER A 237 2.41 -6.72 -23.58
N VAL A 238 2.21 -5.43 -23.88
CA VAL A 238 3.00 -4.36 -23.26
C VAL A 238 2.54 -3.99 -21.84
N ALA A 239 1.30 -4.31 -21.44
CA ALA A 239 0.75 -3.95 -20.12
C ALA A 239 0.93 -5.02 -19.01
N GLN A 240 1.33 -6.25 -19.37
CA GLN A 240 1.47 -7.37 -18.43
C GLN A 240 2.56 -7.21 -17.35
N PRO A 241 3.78 -6.69 -17.63
CA PRO A 241 4.86 -6.72 -16.65
C PRO A 241 4.64 -5.78 -15.44
N SER A 242 3.88 -4.70 -15.60
CA SER A 242 3.55 -3.79 -14.49
C SER A 242 2.51 -4.39 -13.55
N ALA A 243 1.45 -4.99 -14.11
CA ALA A 243 0.39 -5.62 -13.32
C ALA A 243 0.88 -6.86 -12.56
N GLU A 244 1.75 -7.67 -13.18
CA GLU A 244 2.38 -8.83 -12.54
C GLU A 244 3.30 -8.40 -11.38
N ARG A 245 4.11 -7.35 -11.59
CA ARG A 245 4.95 -6.78 -10.55
C ARG A 245 4.14 -6.27 -9.36
N SER A 246 3.09 -5.50 -9.61
CA SER A 246 2.20 -4.98 -8.56
C SER A 246 1.56 -6.12 -7.74
N ARG A 247 1.10 -7.19 -8.40
CA ARG A 247 0.58 -8.38 -7.71
C ARG A 247 1.63 -9.06 -6.83
N ALA A 248 2.85 -9.23 -7.33
CA ALA A 248 3.94 -9.84 -6.57
C ALA A 248 4.36 -8.99 -5.35
N GLU A 249 4.44 -7.67 -5.52
CA GLU A 249 4.72 -6.72 -4.43
C GLU A 249 3.63 -6.79 -3.35
N SER A 250 2.36 -6.80 -3.75
CA SER A 250 1.23 -6.91 -2.82
C SER A 250 1.22 -8.26 -2.08
N ALA A 251 1.54 -9.37 -2.77
CA ALA A 251 1.66 -10.67 -2.14
C ALA A 251 2.79 -10.73 -1.10
N LEU A 252 3.95 -10.11 -1.39
CA LEU A 252 5.07 -10.01 -0.45
C LEU A 252 4.70 -9.22 0.82
N VAL A 253 4.03 -8.08 0.67
CA VAL A 253 3.56 -7.26 1.80
C VAL A 253 2.56 -8.05 2.64
N THR A 254 1.61 -8.73 1.98
CA THR A 254 0.58 -9.55 2.62
C THR A 254 1.20 -10.70 3.41
N PHE A 255 2.15 -11.41 2.81
CA PHE A 255 2.93 -12.45 3.51
C PHE A 255 3.67 -11.87 4.72
N ALA A 256 4.36 -10.74 4.56
CA ALA A 256 5.09 -10.15 5.67
C ALA A 256 4.16 -9.81 6.85
N LEU A 257 2.97 -9.28 6.56
CA LEU A 257 1.99 -8.88 7.56
C LEU A 257 1.29 -10.04 8.27
N TYR A 258 0.99 -11.14 7.56
CA TYR A 258 0.08 -12.17 8.04
C TYR A 258 0.57 -13.62 7.85
N GLY A 259 1.55 -13.85 6.99
CA GLY A 259 2.05 -15.18 6.65
C GLY A 259 1.02 -16.06 5.95
N GLU A 260 1.13 -17.37 6.13
CA GLU A 260 0.15 -18.36 5.64
C GLU A 260 -1.13 -18.43 6.50
N LYS A 261 -1.24 -17.59 7.55
CA LYS A 261 -2.40 -17.58 8.46
C LYS A 261 -3.65 -16.95 7.86
N LEU A 262 -3.54 -16.39 6.66
CA LEU A 262 -4.70 -15.87 5.95
C LEU A 262 -5.61 -17.00 5.49
N ARG A 263 -6.89 -16.80 5.73
CA ARG A 263 -7.94 -17.71 5.28
C ARG A 263 -8.21 -17.47 3.79
N SER A 264 -8.51 -18.54 3.06
CA SER A 264 -9.03 -18.42 1.70
C SER A 264 -10.41 -17.78 1.73
N ARG A 265 -10.88 -17.33 0.56
CA ARG A 265 -12.22 -16.77 0.45
C ARG A 265 -13.29 -17.81 0.83
N GLU A 266 -13.08 -19.06 0.43
CA GLU A 266 -13.98 -20.17 0.71
C GLU A 266 -14.02 -20.50 2.21
N GLU A 267 -12.86 -20.44 2.89
CA GLU A 267 -12.77 -20.60 4.35
C GLU A 267 -13.49 -19.47 5.10
N LEU A 268 -13.42 -18.23 4.60
CA LEU A 268 -14.19 -17.11 5.16
C LEU A 268 -15.70 -17.31 5.01
N TYR A 269 -16.18 -17.70 3.82
CA TYR A 269 -17.60 -18.00 3.62
C TYR A 269 -18.08 -19.12 4.55
N TYR A 270 -17.27 -20.16 4.73
CA TYR A 270 -17.56 -21.23 5.68
C TYR A 270 -17.67 -20.72 7.12
N LEU A 271 -16.74 -19.87 7.57
CA LEU A 271 -16.80 -19.24 8.88
C LEU A 271 -18.02 -18.34 9.07
N PHE A 272 -18.35 -17.50 8.09
CA PHE A 272 -19.52 -16.64 8.16
C PHE A 272 -20.81 -17.46 8.33
N GLY A 273 -20.93 -18.56 7.57
CA GLY A 273 -22.05 -19.49 7.72
C GLY A 273 -22.09 -20.14 9.10
N ARG A 274 -20.94 -20.57 9.64
CA ARG A 274 -20.87 -21.12 11.02
C ARG A 274 -21.22 -20.10 12.10
N ALA A 275 -20.86 -18.84 11.88
CA ALA A 275 -21.19 -17.74 12.77
C ALA A 275 -22.67 -17.31 12.65
N GLY A 276 -23.43 -17.88 11.71
CA GLY A 276 -24.84 -17.56 11.52
C GLY A 276 -25.08 -16.19 10.88
N LEU A 277 -24.04 -15.62 10.25
CA LEU A 277 -24.19 -14.39 9.47
C LEU A 277 -24.96 -14.71 8.17
N PRO A 278 -25.77 -13.77 7.65
CA PRO A 278 -26.45 -13.95 6.38
C PRO A 278 -25.44 -14.03 5.22
N ALA A 279 -25.91 -14.41 4.02
CA ALA A 279 -25.05 -14.41 2.84
C ALA A 279 -24.54 -12.99 2.56
N PRO A 280 -23.20 -12.76 2.54
CA PRO A 280 -22.70 -11.42 2.36
C PRO A 280 -22.80 -10.97 0.91
N THR A 281 -23.06 -9.69 0.72
CA THR A 281 -22.77 -9.00 -0.54
C THR A 281 -21.30 -8.59 -0.54
N VAL A 282 -20.57 -8.93 -1.59
CA VAL A 282 -19.19 -8.45 -1.77
C VAL A 282 -19.26 -7.12 -2.48
N ASP A 283 -18.98 -6.05 -1.75
CA ASP A 283 -19.03 -4.69 -2.29
C ASP A 283 -17.85 -4.52 -3.27
N LYS A 284 -18.14 -4.15 -4.53
CA LYS A 284 -17.11 -3.87 -5.55
C LYS A 284 -16.56 -2.44 -5.45
N HIS A 285 -17.02 -1.64 -4.49
CA HIS A 285 -16.76 -0.21 -4.46
C HIS A 285 -15.88 0.23 -3.28
N GLY A 286 -14.64 0.56 -3.63
CA GLY A 286 -13.65 1.24 -2.81
C GLY A 286 -12.32 1.30 -3.56
N SER A 287 -12.22 2.22 -4.53
CA SER A 287 -11.14 2.42 -5.52
C SER A 287 -10.99 1.33 -6.61
N ASP A 288 -10.80 1.78 -7.85
CA ASP A 288 -10.68 0.98 -9.07
C ASP A 288 -9.40 0.13 -9.10
N GLN A 289 -9.33 -0.92 -8.27
CA GLN A 289 -8.61 -2.17 -8.56
C GLN A 289 -8.83 -3.16 -7.41
N PRO A 290 -9.17 -4.43 -7.68
CA PRO A 290 -9.02 -5.47 -6.67
C PRO A 290 -7.53 -5.63 -6.37
N ASP A 291 -7.04 -4.95 -5.34
CA ASP A 291 -5.71 -5.19 -4.79
C ASP A 291 -5.70 -6.62 -4.23
N ALA A 292 -5.16 -7.53 -5.05
CA ALA A 292 -4.55 -8.81 -4.70
C ALA A 292 -5.10 -9.54 -3.44
N GLY A 293 -6.42 -9.68 -3.30
CA GLY A 293 -7.03 -10.47 -2.23
C GLY A 293 -7.72 -9.69 -1.10
N SER A 294 -7.82 -8.36 -1.16
CA SER A 294 -8.63 -7.57 -0.21
C SER A 294 -10.11 -7.52 -0.63
N PHE A 295 -11.03 -7.79 0.31
CA PHE A 295 -12.48 -7.80 0.08
C PHE A 295 -13.23 -7.12 1.23
N VAL A 296 -14.32 -6.42 0.89
CA VAL A 296 -15.31 -5.95 1.87
C VAL A 296 -16.57 -6.81 1.74
N PHE A 297 -16.91 -7.50 2.83
CA PHE A 297 -18.12 -8.30 2.94
C PHE A 297 -19.17 -7.52 3.75
N GLU A 298 -20.35 -7.34 3.18
CA GLU A 298 -21.47 -6.67 3.83
C GLU A 298 -22.57 -7.67 4.19
N PHE A 299 -23.03 -7.62 5.43
CA PHE A 299 -24.06 -8.47 6.00
C PHE A 299 -25.21 -7.60 6.51
N ARG A 300 -26.43 -7.81 6.02
CA ARG A 300 -27.60 -7.09 6.55
C ARG A 300 -27.90 -7.55 7.96
N THR A 301 -28.04 -6.61 8.90
CA THR A 301 -28.23 -6.87 10.33
C THR A 301 -29.69 -6.99 10.74
#